data_AF-A0A430L3G2-F1
#
_entry.id   AF-A0A430L3G2-F1
#
_cell.length_a   1.000
_cell.length_b   1.000
_cell.length_c   1.000
_cell.angle_alpha   90.00
_cell.angle_beta   90.00
_cell.angle_gamma   90.00
#
_symmetry.space_group_name_H-M   'P 1'
#
loop_
_entity.id
_entity.type
_entity.pdbx_description
1 polymer ?
#
loop_
_entity_poly.entity_id
_entity_poly.type
_entity_poly.pdbx_seq_one_letter_code
_entity_poly.pdbx_strand_id
1 'polypeptide(L)'
;MAGRNYDRRGQQRAHAYHYDQLSQPRRHAQSDVEHATATGSSYVSRKSDGRTCRSQYDTLDLPVVKRRVFRCIVWFGLIAAVCFLGYNMAYQILAVVKGSGHTDVSTPEFTLYKNSQFASCVQRTPQRAVNCTLLEANLNNPRYPDLDWIGQQDRHHFMSGPGYQITNDARDPRPSWCDMASCLAEWKVIPSTPRNSALGLTALKAWMHLLITAVVVLWTINKMLSLPETCNRHNPIDWSLLIWQVGELGLWWWAFGTLVSNPDVAEPVSLVGWVSTWNMATSFRFHPWSCFFDRDSKTRRGIIIGLNVLTFIQWAATIHALRLQDSRDSMQKYDCLDSGIESAPGSSACSDERLCSTTWLFQNPDFMSEDNETSLVFYKVAVYYQIVIYPLIAGAEAFDLLIFKGIDFEERLYLKDNTWPETKERLKKQGLTRSGQVPALEYKGLILTGHIPILRFLSRDLGRYDGSTNQDKYLVDVVSDIYVDWRVHWVTNLKGPNSEYKDKIAPQYYDLIARFYADHEGPYLLGHVVSYADFAVYVSIDNDARTGTLPATLPDSLARFKTAFEARPNIADYVKQG
;
A
#
# COMPACT_ATOMS: atom_id res chain seq x y z
N MET A 1 -46.28 33.48 27.56
CA MET A 1 -45.95 34.58 26.63
C MET A 1 -45.36 33.94 25.37
N ALA A 2 -46.22 33.54 24.42
CA ALA A 2 -46.34 34.14 23.08
C ALA A 2 -45.04 33.97 22.25
N GLY A 3 -44.93 33.11 21.24
CA GLY A 3 -45.92 32.69 20.25
C GLY A 3 -45.99 33.73 19.13
N ARG A 4 -45.26 33.53 18.03
CA ARG A 4 -45.49 34.24 16.76
C ARG A 4 -45.45 33.26 15.59
N ASN A 5 -46.66 32.75 15.27
CA ASN A 5 -47.10 32.49 13.91
C ASN A 5 -47.32 33.83 13.19
N TYR A 6 -47.11 33.90 11.87
CA TYR A 6 -48.18 34.32 10.95
C TYR A 6 -47.86 33.95 9.49
N ASP A 7 -48.95 33.57 8.83
CA ASP A 7 -49.10 32.92 7.53
C ASP A 7 -49.55 33.92 6.43
N ARG A 8 -49.41 33.50 5.17
CA ARG A 8 -50.17 33.85 3.94
C ARG A 8 -50.30 35.30 3.43
N ARG A 9 -49.87 35.46 2.17
CA ARG A 9 -50.61 35.91 0.95
C ARG A 9 -49.60 35.90 -0.22
N GLY A 10 -49.76 35.24 -1.37
CA GLY A 10 -50.94 34.91 -2.16
C GLY A 10 -51.04 35.87 -3.35
N GLN A 11 -50.50 35.51 -4.52
CA GLN A 11 -51.10 35.88 -5.81
C GLN A 11 -50.49 35.12 -7.01
N GLN A 12 -51.37 34.32 -7.62
CA GLN A 12 -51.28 33.72 -8.95
C GLN A 12 -51.26 34.80 -10.03
N ARG A 13 -50.60 34.53 -11.16
CA ARG A 13 -51.13 34.90 -12.50
C ARG A 13 -50.76 33.82 -13.52
N ALA A 14 -51.80 33.10 -13.93
CA ALA A 14 -51.85 32.31 -15.15
C ALA A 14 -52.12 33.24 -16.34
N HIS A 15 -51.62 32.89 -17.52
CA HIS A 15 -52.28 33.19 -18.78
C HIS A 15 -52.10 31.98 -19.71
N ALA A 16 -53.22 31.29 -19.92
CA ALA A 16 -53.46 30.37 -21.02
C ALA A 16 -54.42 31.07 -21.99
N TYR A 17 -54.33 30.74 -23.28
CA TYR A 17 -55.37 30.71 -24.34
C TYR A 17 -54.63 30.60 -25.69
N HIS A 18 -55.03 29.85 -26.72
CA HIS A 18 -56.15 28.94 -26.98
C HIS A 18 -55.74 28.03 -28.18
N TYR A 19 -56.37 26.87 -28.28
CA TYR A 19 -56.33 25.87 -29.36
C TYR A 19 -56.94 26.34 -30.70
N ASP A 20 -56.45 25.80 -31.83
CA ASP A 20 -57.24 25.15 -32.92
C ASP A 20 -56.29 24.62 -34.02
N GLN A 21 -56.22 23.30 -34.25
CA GLN A 21 -56.99 22.44 -35.18
C GLN A 21 -56.52 22.43 -36.67
N LEU A 22 -56.17 21.20 -37.11
CA LEU A 22 -56.41 20.57 -38.42
C LEU A 22 -55.74 21.13 -39.69
N SER A 23 -54.81 20.35 -40.28
CA SER A 23 -54.95 19.70 -41.61
C SER A 23 -53.62 19.16 -42.16
N GLN A 24 -53.61 17.91 -42.64
CA GLN A 24 -52.61 17.35 -43.56
C GLN A 24 -53.03 17.67 -45.05
N PRO A 25 -52.43 17.08 -46.10
CA PRO A 25 -51.19 17.50 -46.78
C PRO A 25 -51.42 17.71 -48.30
N ARG A 26 -50.55 18.41 -49.05
CA ARG A 26 -50.50 18.27 -50.53
C ARG A 26 -49.12 18.39 -51.16
N ARG A 27 -48.91 17.44 -52.08
CA ARG A 27 -47.83 17.29 -53.06
C ARG A 27 -47.84 18.45 -54.06
N HIS A 28 -46.69 18.76 -54.64
CA HIS A 28 -46.62 18.99 -56.08
C HIS A 28 -45.29 18.46 -56.64
N ALA A 29 -45.43 17.60 -57.65
CA ALA A 29 -44.40 17.20 -58.58
C ALA A 29 -44.28 18.26 -59.68
N GLN A 30 -43.10 18.41 -60.26
CA GLN A 30 -42.99 18.84 -61.65
C GLN A 30 -41.75 18.23 -62.32
N SER A 31 -41.99 17.82 -63.55
CA SER A 31 -41.17 17.11 -64.53
C SER A 31 -40.00 17.95 -65.05
N ASP A 32 -39.04 17.32 -65.73
CA ASP A 32 -38.88 17.49 -67.19
C ASP A 32 -37.93 16.43 -67.79
N VAL A 33 -38.21 16.15 -69.06
CA VAL A 33 -37.65 15.14 -69.98
C VAL A 33 -36.62 15.86 -70.89
N GLU A 34 -35.46 15.32 -71.26
CA GLU A 34 -35.23 14.69 -72.58
C GLU A 34 -33.79 14.13 -72.77
N HIS A 35 -33.77 13.01 -73.49
CA HIS A 35 -32.78 12.33 -74.36
C HIS A 35 -31.27 12.68 -74.40
N ALA A 36 -30.43 11.64 -74.32
CA ALA A 36 -29.58 11.16 -75.44
C ALA A 36 -28.82 9.84 -75.10
N THR A 37 -28.66 9.02 -76.14
CA THR A 37 -28.09 7.66 -76.24
C THR A 37 -26.57 7.57 -76.07
N ALA A 38 -26.06 6.49 -75.46
CA ALA A 38 -24.86 5.76 -75.92
C ALA A 38 -24.64 4.44 -75.16
N THR A 39 -24.41 3.39 -75.95
CA THR A 39 -24.01 2.03 -75.58
C THR A 39 -22.69 1.95 -74.80
N GLY A 40 -22.63 1.09 -73.77
CA GLY A 40 -21.38 0.74 -73.10
C GLY A 40 -21.58 -0.38 -72.08
N SER A 41 -21.35 -1.63 -72.53
CA SER A 41 -21.22 -2.79 -71.65
C SER A 41 -20.06 -2.55 -70.68
N SER A 42 -20.35 -2.49 -69.37
CA SER A 42 -19.34 -2.66 -68.34
C SER A 42 -19.93 -3.39 -67.14
N TYR A 43 -19.18 -4.38 -66.70
CA TYR A 43 -19.43 -5.31 -65.62
C TYR A 43 -20.12 -4.68 -64.40
N VAL A 44 -21.25 -5.28 -63.99
CA VAL A 44 -21.84 -5.08 -62.66
C VAL A 44 -20.86 -5.66 -61.62
N SER A 45 -19.94 -4.81 -61.13
CA SER A 45 -19.32 -5.03 -59.84
C SER A 45 -20.38 -4.76 -58.78
N ARG A 46 -20.84 -5.83 -58.10
CA ARG A 46 -21.64 -5.74 -56.88
C ARG A 46 -20.92 -4.81 -55.90
N LYS A 47 -21.39 -3.57 -55.76
CA LYS A 47 -21.10 -2.73 -54.59
C LYS A 47 -21.45 -3.57 -53.36
N SER A 48 -20.45 -3.89 -52.55
CA SER A 48 -20.67 -4.42 -51.21
C SER A 48 -21.48 -3.38 -50.45
N ASP A 49 -22.73 -3.70 -50.12
CA ASP A 49 -23.53 -2.92 -49.18
C ASP A 49 -22.72 -2.74 -47.89
N GLY A 50 -22.18 -1.54 -47.70
CA GLY A 50 -21.48 -1.15 -46.49
C GLY A 50 -22.48 -1.02 -45.36
N ARG A 51 -22.83 -2.15 -44.73
CA ARG A 51 -23.62 -2.14 -43.51
C ARG A 51 -22.73 -1.67 -42.37
N THR A 52 -23.18 -0.62 -41.68
CA THR A 52 -22.56 -0.11 -40.45
C THR A 52 -22.73 -1.15 -39.35
N CYS A 53 -21.62 -1.57 -38.75
CA CYS A 53 -21.66 -2.47 -37.60
C CYS A 53 -21.86 -1.63 -36.33
N ARG A 54 -22.51 -2.19 -35.30
CA ARG A 54 -22.63 -1.51 -34.00
C ARG A 54 -21.22 -1.39 -33.38
N SER A 55 -20.67 -0.18 -33.44
CA SER A 55 -19.42 0.18 -32.78
C SER A 55 -19.68 0.39 -31.28
N GLN A 56 -18.72 0.07 -30.41
CA GLN A 56 -18.83 0.38 -28.98
C GLN A 56 -18.98 1.89 -28.74
N TYR A 57 -18.54 2.71 -29.69
CA TYR A 57 -18.73 4.15 -29.68
C TYR A 57 -20.18 4.59 -29.97
N ASP A 58 -20.97 3.80 -30.69
CA ASP A 58 -22.38 4.11 -30.98
C ASP A 58 -23.25 3.99 -29.73
N THR A 59 -22.82 3.19 -28.74
CA THR A 59 -23.49 3.06 -27.45
C THR A 59 -23.11 4.15 -26.43
N LEU A 60 -22.00 4.86 -26.64
CA LEU A 60 -21.50 5.89 -25.72
C LEU A 60 -21.80 7.33 -26.19
N ASP A 61 -22.29 7.50 -27.43
CA ASP A 61 -22.66 8.79 -28.04
C ASP A 61 -21.57 9.89 -27.86
N LEU A 62 -20.29 9.47 -27.90
CA LEU A 62 -19.16 10.34 -27.63
C LEU A 62 -18.75 11.13 -28.89
N PRO A 63 -18.62 12.47 -28.81
CA PRO A 63 -18.01 13.30 -29.85
C PRO A 63 -16.64 12.78 -30.25
N VAL A 64 -16.25 12.94 -31.51
CA VAL A 64 -14.98 12.42 -32.11
C VAL A 64 -13.75 12.75 -31.25
N VAL A 65 -13.70 13.93 -30.64
CA VAL A 65 -12.61 14.35 -29.73
C VAL A 65 -12.56 13.49 -28.47
N LYS A 66 -13.71 13.20 -27.85
CA LYS A 66 -13.80 12.33 -26.67
C LYS A 66 -13.47 10.87 -26.99
N ARG A 67 -13.72 10.40 -28.23
CA ARG A 67 -13.31 9.06 -28.69
C ARG A 67 -11.78 8.89 -28.70
N ARG A 68 -11.05 9.89 -29.20
CA ARG A 68 -9.58 9.88 -29.20
C ARG A 68 -9.02 9.89 -27.78
N VAL A 69 -9.56 10.74 -26.91
CA VAL A 69 -9.17 10.81 -25.49
C VAL A 69 -9.43 9.49 -24.78
N PHE A 70 -10.60 8.89 -24.95
CA PHE A 70 -10.95 7.60 -24.36
C PHE A 70 -10.00 6.49 -24.83
N ARG A 71 -9.68 6.44 -26.12
CA ARG A 71 -8.70 5.49 -26.66
C ARG A 71 -7.30 5.70 -26.07
N CYS A 72 -6.85 6.95 -25.89
CA CYS A 72 -5.58 7.25 -25.22
C CYS A 72 -5.58 6.77 -23.76
N ILE A 73 -6.69 6.95 -23.04
CA ILE A 73 -6.84 6.48 -21.65
C ILE A 73 -6.76 4.95 -21.60
N VAL A 74 -7.48 4.24 -22.46
CA VAL A 74 -7.44 2.77 -22.52
C VAL A 74 -6.04 2.27 -22.87
N TRP A 75 -5.36 2.92 -23.82
CA TRP A 75 -4.01 2.53 -24.23
C TRP A 75 -2.97 2.79 -23.13
N PHE A 76 -3.03 3.95 -22.46
CA PHE A 76 -2.19 4.25 -21.30
C PHE A 76 -2.45 3.26 -20.16
N GLY A 77 -3.73 2.96 -19.87
CA GLY A 77 -4.10 1.97 -18.86
C GLY A 77 -3.56 0.58 -19.18
N LEU A 78 -3.59 0.16 -20.46
CA LEU A 78 -3.02 -1.11 -20.90
C LEU A 78 -1.51 -1.17 -20.65
N ILE A 79 -0.77 -0.11 -21.03
CA ILE A 79 0.67 -0.02 -20.79
C ILE A 79 0.97 -0.07 -19.30
N ALA A 80 0.26 0.73 -18.50
CA ALA A 80 0.41 0.73 -17.06
C ALA A 80 0.18 -0.68 -16.47
N ALA A 81 -0.91 -1.36 -16.85
CA ALA A 81 -1.21 -2.70 -16.38
C ALA A 81 -0.12 -3.73 -16.75
N VAL A 82 0.42 -3.66 -17.98
CA VAL A 82 1.54 -4.52 -18.41
C VAL A 82 2.83 -4.20 -17.63
N CYS A 83 3.14 -2.92 -17.41
CA CYS A 83 4.30 -2.51 -16.61
C CYS A 83 4.18 -2.97 -15.17
N PHE A 84 3.00 -2.82 -14.55
CA PHE A 84 2.73 -3.31 -13.20
C PHE A 84 2.79 -4.84 -13.12
N LEU A 85 2.29 -5.56 -14.13
CA LEU A 85 2.42 -7.01 -14.20
C LEU A 85 3.89 -7.44 -14.28
N GLY A 86 4.68 -6.78 -15.12
CA GLY A 86 6.11 -7.02 -15.23
C GLY A 86 6.88 -6.71 -13.94
N TYR A 87 6.57 -5.59 -13.29
CA TYR A 87 7.14 -5.24 -11.99
C TYR A 87 6.76 -6.26 -10.91
N ASN A 88 5.49 -6.65 -10.82
CA ASN A 88 5.02 -7.63 -9.86
C ASN A 88 5.75 -8.97 -10.06
N MET A 89 5.85 -9.45 -11.30
CA MET A 89 6.58 -10.67 -11.64
C MET A 89 8.07 -10.57 -11.29
N ALA A 90 8.73 -9.46 -11.64
CA ALA A 90 10.13 -9.23 -11.28
C ALA A 90 10.33 -9.18 -9.76
N TYR A 91 9.41 -8.56 -9.02
CA TYR A 91 9.42 -8.55 -7.56
C TYR A 91 9.26 -9.95 -7.00
N GLN A 92 8.31 -10.77 -7.49
CA GLN A 92 8.19 -12.16 -6.99
C GLN A 92 9.47 -12.96 -7.27
N ILE A 93 10.04 -12.82 -8.47
CA ILE A 93 11.29 -13.48 -8.83
C ILE A 93 12.43 -13.00 -7.92
N LEU A 94 12.54 -11.70 -7.66
CA LEU A 94 13.56 -11.15 -6.77
C LEU A 94 13.34 -11.54 -5.30
N ALA A 95 12.09 -11.62 -4.84
CA ALA A 95 11.76 -12.06 -3.49
C ALA A 95 12.13 -13.54 -3.31
N VAL A 96 11.84 -14.37 -4.31
CA VAL A 96 12.30 -15.76 -4.35
C VAL A 96 13.82 -15.79 -4.38
N VAL A 97 14.49 -15.13 -5.33
CA VAL A 97 15.95 -15.20 -5.52
C VAL A 97 16.74 -14.60 -4.34
N LYS A 98 16.35 -13.45 -3.80
CA LYS A 98 17.04 -12.83 -2.65
C LYS A 98 16.69 -13.50 -1.32
N GLY A 99 15.48 -14.06 -1.21
CA GLY A 99 15.08 -14.91 -0.09
C GLY A 99 15.64 -16.34 -0.17
N SER A 100 16.18 -16.74 -1.34
CA SER A 100 16.57 -18.12 -1.66
C SER A 100 17.92 -18.61 -1.16
N GLY A 101 18.55 -17.93 -0.20
CA GLY A 101 19.73 -18.51 0.43
C GLY A 101 19.50 -19.95 0.89
N HIS A 102 18.26 -20.32 1.29
CA HIS A 102 17.89 -21.62 1.87
C HIS A 102 16.60 -22.25 1.27
N THR A 103 16.06 -21.76 0.14
CA THR A 103 14.72 -22.13 -0.37
C THR A 103 14.64 -23.42 -1.20
N ASP A 104 15.68 -24.24 -1.25
CA ASP A 104 15.54 -25.53 -1.94
C ASP A 104 14.64 -26.44 -1.11
N VAL A 105 13.39 -26.57 -1.56
CA VAL A 105 12.34 -27.37 -0.93
C VAL A 105 12.74 -28.84 -0.80
N SER A 106 13.71 -29.31 -1.60
CA SER A 106 14.24 -30.67 -1.52
C SER A 106 15.29 -30.88 -0.42
N THR A 107 15.73 -29.81 0.25
CA THR A 107 16.73 -29.91 1.31
C THR A 107 16.10 -30.32 2.66
N PRO A 108 16.85 -31.08 3.48
CA PRO A 108 16.45 -31.36 4.86
C PRO A 108 16.24 -30.07 5.68
N GLU A 109 17.01 -29.02 5.38
CA GLU A 109 16.93 -27.73 6.06
C GLU A 109 15.58 -27.03 5.83
N PHE A 110 15.05 -27.08 4.61
CA PHE A 110 13.73 -26.52 4.32
C PHE A 110 12.62 -27.27 5.07
N THR A 111 12.73 -28.59 5.18
CA THR A 111 11.76 -29.43 5.92
C THR A 111 11.73 -29.06 7.41
N LEU A 112 12.87 -28.67 7.97
CA LEU A 112 13.00 -28.27 9.37
C LEU A 112 12.58 -26.82 9.61
N TYR A 113 13.03 -25.89 8.77
CA TYR A 113 12.99 -24.46 9.10
C TYR A 113 12.20 -23.60 8.12
N LYS A 114 11.80 -24.10 6.95
CA LYS A 114 10.90 -23.40 6.00
C LYS A 114 11.34 -21.96 5.68
N ASN A 115 12.65 -21.69 5.65
CA ASN A 115 13.27 -20.37 5.50
C ASN A 115 13.02 -19.34 6.61
N SER A 116 12.64 -19.79 7.81
CA SER A 116 12.42 -18.93 8.98
C SER A 116 13.70 -18.31 9.57
N GLN A 117 14.89 -18.62 9.04
CA GLN A 117 16.19 -18.27 9.66
C GLN A 117 16.32 -18.79 11.12
N PHE A 118 15.45 -19.69 11.58
CA PHE A 118 15.45 -20.15 12.95
C PHE A 118 16.79 -20.78 13.34
N ALA A 119 17.33 -21.67 12.49
CA ALA A 119 18.62 -22.33 12.71
C ALA A 119 19.78 -21.36 12.94
N SER A 120 19.86 -20.28 12.16
CA SER A 120 20.91 -19.27 12.30
C SER A 120 20.65 -18.31 13.46
N CYS A 121 19.38 -18.02 13.75
CA CYS A 121 18.98 -17.18 14.87
C CYS A 121 19.22 -17.83 16.23
N VAL A 122 18.90 -19.12 16.42
CA VAL A 122 19.08 -19.81 17.71
C VAL A 122 20.54 -19.95 18.12
N GLN A 123 21.45 -19.98 17.14
CA GLN A 123 22.90 -20.04 17.36
C GLN A 123 23.51 -18.65 17.64
N ARG A 124 22.75 -17.58 17.40
CA ARG A 124 23.23 -16.22 17.60
C ARG A 124 23.04 -15.81 19.05
N THR A 125 24.08 -15.24 19.65
CA THR A 125 23.94 -14.59 20.95
C THR A 125 22.91 -13.46 20.82
N PRO A 126 21.84 -13.45 21.64
CA PRO A 126 20.84 -12.40 21.60
C PRO A 126 21.51 -11.04 21.75
N GLN A 127 21.13 -10.08 20.90
CA GLN A 127 21.71 -8.75 21.00
C GLN A 127 21.15 -7.99 22.21
N ARG A 128 20.10 -8.54 22.85
CA ARG A 128 19.41 -7.97 24.01
C ARG A 128 19.01 -9.06 24.99
N ALA A 129 18.85 -8.68 26.26
CA ALA A 129 18.32 -9.57 27.29
C ALA A 129 16.82 -9.81 27.02
N VAL A 130 16.47 -11.02 26.61
CA VAL A 130 15.08 -11.47 26.46
C VAL A 130 14.70 -12.27 27.71
N ASN A 131 13.56 -11.95 28.33
CA ASN A 131 13.06 -12.74 29.45
C ASN A 131 12.34 -13.98 28.91
N CYS A 132 13.10 -15.05 28.67
CA CYS A 132 12.56 -16.31 28.14
C CYS A 132 11.48 -16.92 29.05
N THR A 133 11.59 -16.74 30.38
CA THR A 133 10.55 -17.19 31.32
C THR A 133 9.24 -16.43 31.14
N LEU A 134 9.30 -15.13 30.85
CA LEU A 134 8.12 -14.33 30.55
C LEU A 134 7.52 -14.70 29.18
N LEU A 135 8.37 -14.99 28.19
CA LEU A 135 7.92 -15.53 26.90
C LEU A 135 7.16 -16.86 27.10
N GLU A 136 7.75 -17.81 27.82
CA GLU A 136 7.13 -19.09 28.12
C GLU A 136 5.85 -18.94 28.96
N ALA A 137 5.82 -18.03 29.93
CA ALA A 137 4.63 -17.75 30.71
C ALA A 137 3.49 -17.18 29.84
N ASN A 138 3.83 -16.32 28.88
CA ASN A 138 2.87 -15.79 27.91
C ASN A 138 2.37 -16.87 26.95
N LEU A 139 3.26 -17.75 26.46
CA LEU A 139 2.89 -18.91 25.65
C LEU A 139 2.02 -19.90 26.44
N ASN A 140 2.18 -19.99 27.75
CA ASN A 140 1.35 -20.85 28.60
C ASN A 140 0.06 -20.17 29.10
N ASN A 141 -0.20 -18.91 28.75
CA ASN A 141 -1.33 -18.15 29.28
C ASN A 141 -2.61 -18.41 28.47
N PRO A 142 -3.65 -19.04 29.06
CA PRO A 142 -4.90 -19.31 28.37
C PRO A 142 -5.78 -18.06 28.14
N ARG A 143 -5.39 -16.88 28.66
CA ARG A 143 -6.18 -15.62 28.54
C ARG A 143 -5.78 -14.70 27.38
N TYR A 144 -4.71 -15.01 26.64
CA TYR A 144 -4.29 -14.23 25.46
C TYR A 144 -4.43 -14.98 24.11
N PRO A 145 -5.55 -15.68 23.81
CA PRO A 145 -5.81 -16.14 22.43
C PRO A 145 -6.34 -15.02 21.52
N ASP A 146 -6.75 -13.87 22.06
CA ASP A 146 -7.44 -12.82 21.32
C ASP A 146 -6.61 -11.53 21.21
N LEU A 147 -5.85 -11.40 20.12
CA LEU A 147 -5.55 -10.10 19.51
C LEU A 147 -5.79 -10.21 18.00
N ASP A 148 -6.98 -9.75 17.62
CA ASP A 148 -7.55 -9.43 16.31
C ASP A 148 -7.62 -10.51 15.21
N TRP A 149 -8.84 -11.06 15.05
CA TRP A 149 -9.48 -11.65 13.84
C TRP A 149 -8.61 -12.64 13.03
N ILE A 150 -8.86 -13.95 12.94
CA ILE A 150 -10.11 -14.67 12.62
C ILE A 150 -10.08 -16.08 13.27
N GLY A 151 -11.20 -16.56 13.82
CA GLY A 151 -11.40 -18.00 14.09
C GLY A 151 -11.27 -18.47 15.55
N GLN A 152 -12.41 -18.58 16.24
CA GLN A 152 -12.54 -19.18 17.57
C GLN A 152 -12.18 -20.68 17.57
N GLN A 153 -11.14 -21.07 18.31
CA GLN A 153 -11.18 -22.14 19.32
C GLN A 153 -9.82 -22.28 20.04
N ASP A 154 -9.89 -22.57 21.33
CA ASP A 154 -8.77 -22.68 22.26
C ASP A 154 -7.60 -23.54 21.72
N ARG A 155 -6.39 -22.96 21.73
CA ARG A 155 -5.04 -23.56 21.49
C ARG A 155 -4.28 -23.12 20.25
N HIS A 156 -4.29 -21.82 19.95
CA HIS A 156 -3.35 -21.25 19.00
C HIS A 156 -2.43 -20.23 19.68
N HIS A 157 -1.12 -20.44 19.57
CA HIS A 157 -0.11 -19.46 20.01
C HIS A 157 0.51 -18.84 18.78
N PHE A 158 0.03 -17.65 18.42
CA PHE A 158 0.61 -16.84 17.36
C PHE A 158 1.48 -15.73 17.96
N MET A 159 2.67 -15.55 17.39
CA MET A 159 3.53 -14.41 17.67
C MET A 159 3.60 -13.54 16.42
N SER A 160 2.63 -12.65 16.26
CA SER A 160 2.68 -11.54 15.31
C SER A 160 2.48 -10.23 16.06
N GLY A 161 3.47 -9.33 15.99
CA GLY A 161 3.29 -7.94 16.46
C GLY A 161 3.02 -7.76 17.97
N PRO A 162 2.55 -6.58 18.40
CA PRO A 162 3.10 -5.77 19.51
C PRO A 162 2.87 -6.27 20.94
N GLY A 163 2.12 -7.35 21.12
CA GLY A 163 1.37 -7.62 22.36
C GLY A 163 2.17 -8.29 23.47
N TYR A 164 3.28 -8.94 23.16
CA TYR A 164 4.07 -9.65 24.17
C TYR A 164 5.08 -8.69 24.82
N GLN A 165 4.84 -8.34 26.08
CA GLN A 165 5.90 -7.84 26.95
C GLN A 165 6.83 -9.01 27.21
N ILE A 166 7.93 -9.09 26.45
CA ILE A 166 9.00 -10.11 26.62
C ILE A 166 10.21 -9.51 27.38
N THR A 167 10.08 -8.23 27.74
CA THR A 167 11.01 -7.48 28.57
C THR A 167 10.28 -7.05 29.85
N ASN A 168 11.02 -6.82 30.92
CA ASN A 168 10.43 -6.33 32.18
C ASN A 168 10.01 -4.85 32.10
N ASP A 169 10.32 -4.15 31.00
CA ASP A 169 9.92 -2.77 30.74
C ASP A 169 9.14 -2.69 29.41
N ALA A 170 7.87 -2.27 29.50
CA ALA A 170 7.00 -1.99 28.35
C ALA A 170 7.53 -0.89 27.41
N ARG A 171 8.63 -0.22 27.81
CA ARG A 171 9.33 0.85 27.09
C ARG A 171 10.55 0.33 26.32
N ASP A 172 10.90 -0.96 26.36
CA ASP A 172 11.99 -1.50 25.55
C ASP A 172 11.57 -1.67 24.07
N PRO A 173 12.46 -1.37 23.11
CA PRO A 173 12.21 -1.65 21.70
C PRO A 173 11.99 -3.15 21.49
N ARG A 174 10.99 -3.50 20.66
CA ARG A 174 10.55 -4.89 20.43
C ARG A 174 11.76 -5.80 20.11
N PRO A 175 11.85 -7.00 20.72
CA PRO A 175 12.91 -7.96 20.40
C PRO A 175 12.80 -8.39 18.94
N SER A 176 13.95 -8.58 18.28
CA SER A 176 13.96 -9.12 16.92
C SER A 176 13.52 -10.58 16.90
N TRP A 177 13.20 -11.12 15.72
CA TRP A 177 12.94 -12.56 15.55
C TRP A 177 14.09 -13.42 16.12
N CYS A 178 15.35 -13.05 15.86
CA CYS A 178 16.46 -13.82 16.39
C CYS A 178 16.59 -13.73 17.92
N ASP A 179 16.26 -12.59 18.52
CA ASP A 179 16.25 -12.45 19.98
C ASP A 179 15.18 -13.38 20.60
N MET A 180 13.99 -13.48 19.99
CA MET A 180 12.93 -14.39 20.47
C MET A 180 13.25 -15.86 20.21
N ALA A 181 13.78 -16.18 19.02
CA ALA A 181 14.16 -17.54 18.65
C ALA A 181 15.19 -18.12 19.61
N SER A 182 16.08 -17.30 20.18
CA SER A 182 17.07 -17.74 21.17
C SER A 182 16.43 -18.42 22.40
N CYS A 183 15.24 -17.99 22.82
CA CYS A 183 14.51 -18.59 23.93
C CYS A 183 13.92 -19.96 23.58
N LEU A 184 13.87 -20.30 22.30
CA LEU A 184 13.29 -21.53 21.77
C LEU A 184 14.38 -22.53 21.35
N ALA A 185 15.65 -22.29 21.68
CA ALA A 185 16.77 -23.13 21.25
C ALA A 185 16.62 -24.60 21.66
N GLU A 186 16.01 -24.87 22.82
CA GLU A 186 15.79 -26.22 23.34
C GLU A 186 14.49 -26.88 22.85
N TRP A 187 13.61 -26.12 22.19
CA TRP A 187 12.31 -26.61 21.74
C TRP A 187 12.46 -27.54 20.54
N LYS A 188 11.69 -28.63 20.53
CA LYS A 188 11.69 -29.58 19.42
C LYS A 188 11.24 -28.92 18.12
N VAL A 189 12.09 -28.98 17.11
CA VAL A 189 11.74 -28.63 15.73
C VAL A 189 10.99 -29.81 15.11
N ILE A 190 9.79 -29.56 14.59
CA ILE A 190 8.95 -30.59 13.98
C ILE A 190 9.11 -30.51 12.45
N PRO A 191 9.78 -31.48 11.81
CA PRO A 191 9.93 -31.49 10.37
C PRO A 191 8.57 -31.65 9.69
N SER A 192 8.35 -30.89 8.61
CA SER A 192 7.09 -30.96 7.88
C SER A 192 7.23 -30.53 6.42
N THR A 193 6.37 -31.05 5.57
CA THR A 193 6.34 -30.74 4.14
C THR A 193 5.18 -29.80 3.80
N PRO A 194 5.39 -28.79 2.94
CA PRO A 194 4.29 -27.91 2.53
C PRO A 194 3.35 -28.65 1.57
N ARG A 195 2.04 -28.49 1.78
CA ARG A 195 1.02 -28.80 0.77
C ARG A 195 0.98 -27.70 -0.29
N ASN A 196 0.42 -27.98 -1.46
CA ASN A 196 0.21 -26.97 -2.49
C ASN A 196 -0.64 -25.78 -2.00
N SER A 197 -1.56 -26.04 -1.07
CA SER A 197 -2.39 -25.03 -0.42
C SER A 197 -1.61 -24.10 0.53
N ALA A 198 -0.40 -24.49 0.98
CA ALA A 198 0.51 -23.64 1.77
C ALA A 198 1.12 -22.50 0.95
N LEU A 199 1.26 -22.73 -0.36
CA LEU A 199 1.70 -21.75 -1.35
C LEU A 199 0.50 -21.03 -1.98
N GLY A 200 -0.55 -20.83 -1.17
CA GLY A 200 -1.85 -20.29 -1.57
C GLY A 200 -1.77 -18.89 -2.18
N LEU A 201 -2.94 -18.29 -2.40
CA LEU A 201 -3.07 -16.96 -2.99
C LEU A 201 -2.50 -15.90 -2.02
N THR A 202 -1.18 -15.77 -2.01
CA THR A 202 -0.52 -14.59 -1.46
C THR A 202 -1.16 -13.39 -2.11
N ALA A 203 -1.29 -12.27 -1.39
CA ALA A 203 -1.88 -11.07 -1.96
C ALA A 203 -1.19 -10.68 -3.29
N LEU A 204 0.10 -10.99 -3.43
CA LEU A 204 0.87 -10.90 -4.67
C LEU A 204 0.31 -11.75 -5.84
N LYS A 205 -0.06 -13.01 -5.61
CA LYS A 205 -0.75 -13.88 -6.59
C LYS A 205 -2.15 -13.34 -6.93
N ALA A 206 -2.85 -12.74 -5.96
CA ALA A 206 -4.17 -12.14 -6.18
C ALA A 206 -4.06 -10.91 -7.09
N TRP A 207 -3.08 -10.05 -6.82
CA TRP A 207 -2.73 -8.91 -7.65
C TRP A 207 -2.31 -9.33 -9.06
N MET A 208 -1.55 -10.41 -9.20
CA MET A 208 -1.18 -10.95 -10.51
C MET A 208 -2.42 -11.35 -11.32
N HIS A 209 -3.36 -12.09 -10.73
CA HIS A 209 -4.62 -12.43 -11.42
C HIS A 209 -5.43 -11.19 -11.80
N LEU A 210 -5.54 -10.20 -10.90
CA LEU A 210 -6.21 -8.93 -11.19
C LEU A 210 -5.57 -8.21 -12.38
N LEU A 211 -4.24 -8.11 -12.40
CA LEU A 211 -3.49 -7.43 -13.45
C LEU A 211 -3.63 -8.18 -14.79
N ILE A 212 -3.57 -9.51 -14.80
CA ILE A 212 -3.82 -10.32 -16.00
C ILE A 212 -5.23 -10.06 -16.54
N THR A 213 -6.26 -10.11 -15.69
CA THR A 213 -7.64 -9.81 -16.10
C THR A 213 -7.77 -8.38 -16.63
N ALA A 214 -7.14 -7.39 -15.98
CA ALA A 214 -7.14 -6.01 -16.43
C ALA A 214 -6.47 -5.85 -17.82
N VAL A 215 -5.32 -6.49 -18.03
CA VAL A 215 -4.62 -6.50 -19.34
C VAL A 215 -5.53 -7.09 -20.42
N VAL A 216 -6.16 -8.23 -20.17
CA VAL A 216 -7.06 -8.90 -21.13
C VAL A 216 -8.25 -8.00 -21.48
N VAL A 217 -8.90 -7.38 -20.49
CA VAL A 217 -10.04 -6.48 -20.70
C VAL A 217 -9.61 -5.24 -21.48
N LEU A 218 -8.53 -4.57 -21.07
CA LEU A 218 -8.05 -3.36 -21.73
C LEU A 218 -7.55 -3.63 -23.14
N TRP A 219 -6.90 -4.78 -23.40
CA TRP A 219 -6.55 -5.22 -24.74
C TRP A 219 -7.81 -5.42 -25.58
N THR A 220 -8.79 -6.16 -25.07
CA THR A 220 -10.07 -6.41 -25.75
C THR A 220 -10.74 -5.10 -26.18
N ILE A 221 -10.87 -4.14 -25.24
CA ILE A 221 -11.44 -2.82 -25.51
C ILE A 221 -10.57 -2.08 -26.53
N ASN A 222 -9.26 -2.00 -26.35
CA ASN A 222 -8.37 -1.30 -27.29
C ASN A 222 -8.50 -1.84 -28.73
N LYS A 223 -8.60 -3.17 -28.89
CA LYS A 223 -8.82 -3.80 -30.19
C LYS A 223 -10.16 -3.40 -30.79
N MET A 224 -11.24 -3.47 -30.01
CA MET A 224 -12.57 -3.02 -30.48
C MET A 224 -12.56 -1.55 -30.92
N LEU A 225 -11.91 -0.68 -30.13
CA LEU A 225 -11.79 0.75 -30.45
C LEU A 225 -10.91 1.05 -31.67
N SER A 226 -10.06 0.10 -32.09
CA SER A 226 -9.13 0.25 -33.21
C SER A 226 -9.69 -0.23 -34.56
N LEU A 227 -10.74 -1.05 -34.54
CA LEU A 227 -11.31 -1.65 -35.75
C LEU A 227 -12.26 -0.66 -36.45
N PRO A 228 -12.30 -0.68 -37.79
CA PRO A 228 -13.20 0.18 -38.56
C PRO A 228 -14.67 -0.17 -38.30
N GLU A 229 -15.53 0.85 -38.36
CA GLU A 229 -16.99 0.71 -38.14
C GLU A 229 -17.71 -0.05 -39.27
N THR A 230 -17.02 -0.30 -40.38
CA THR A 230 -17.56 -1.00 -41.55
C THR A 230 -17.24 -2.50 -41.53
N CYS A 231 -18.26 -3.29 -41.82
CA CYS A 231 -18.18 -4.75 -41.79
C CYS A 231 -17.43 -5.25 -43.04
N ASN A 232 -16.10 -5.30 -42.99
CA ASN A 232 -15.29 -5.94 -44.02
C ASN A 232 -14.93 -7.38 -43.60
N ARG A 233 -15.23 -8.34 -44.48
CA ARG A 233 -15.01 -9.79 -44.28
C ARG A 233 -13.57 -10.22 -43.93
N HIS A 234 -12.61 -9.30 -44.05
CA HIS A 234 -11.17 -9.55 -43.86
C HIS A 234 -10.61 -8.95 -42.57
N ASN A 235 -11.44 -8.35 -41.71
CA ASN A 235 -10.94 -7.83 -40.44
C ASN A 235 -10.48 -9.01 -39.56
N PRO A 236 -9.18 -9.07 -39.19
CA PRO A 236 -8.63 -10.24 -38.53
C PRO A 236 -9.21 -10.38 -37.12
N ILE A 237 -9.83 -11.52 -36.87
CA ILE A 237 -10.18 -11.96 -35.51
C ILE A 237 -8.88 -12.21 -34.76
N ASP A 238 -8.76 -11.65 -33.56
CA ASP A 238 -7.65 -11.91 -32.66
C ASP A 238 -7.84 -13.26 -31.97
N TRP A 239 -7.52 -14.34 -32.68
CA TRP A 239 -7.64 -15.71 -32.18
C TRP A 239 -6.77 -15.97 -30.95
N SER A 240 -5.65 -15.26 -30.82
CA SER A 240 -4.74 -15.41 -29.68
C SER A 240 -5.43 -15.01 -28.37
N LEU A 241 -6.15 -13.88 -28.39
CA LEU A 241 -6.89 -13.38 -27.24
C LEU A 241 -8.07 -14.29 -26.88
N LEU A 242 -8.76 -14.84 -27.89
CA LEU A 242 -9.86 -15.78 -27.64
C LEU A 242 -9.35 -17.11 -27.04
N ILE A 243 -8.28 -17.69 -27.61
CA ILE A 243 -7.69 -18.93 -27.12
C ILE A 243 -7.24 -18.75 -25.67
N TRP A 244 -6.61 -17.61 -25.35
CA TRP A 244 -6.23 -17.27 -23.97
C TRP A 244 -7.45 -17.24 -23.03
N GLN A 245 -8.52 -16.52 -23.39
CA GLN A 245 -9.72 -16.41 -22.56
C GLN A 245 -10.42 -17.77 -22.35
N VAL A 246 -10.47 -18.61 -23.37
CA VAL A 246 -11.06 -19.96 -23.27
C VAL A 246 -10.17 -20.87 -22.40
N GLY A 247 -8.85 -20.78 -22.55
CA GLY A 247 -7.90 -21.50 -21.69
C GLY A 247 -8.01 -21.08 -20.23
N GLU A 248 -8.06 -19.77 -19.95
CA GLU A 248 -8.25 -19.22 -18.61
C GLU A 248 -9.56 -19.71 -17.99
N LEU A 249 -10.66 -19.71 -18.75
CA LEU A 249 -11.95 -20.24 -18.31
C LEU A 249 -11.87 -21.73 -17.94
N GLY A 250 -11.23 -22.55 -18.78
CA GLY A 250 -11.04 -23.98 -18.52
C GLY A 250 -10.21 -24.25 -17.27
N LEU A 251 -9.08 -23.55 -17.13
CA LEU A 251 -8.20 -23.65 -15.96
C LEU A 251 -8.91 -23.20 -14.68
N TRP A 252 -9.74 -22.15 -14.76
CA TRP A 252 -10.53 -21.70 -13.61
C TRP A 252 -11.52 -22.76 -13.15
N TRP A 253 -12.26 -23.39 -14.06
CA TRP A 253 -13.20 -24.46 -13.71
C TRP A 253 -12.52 -25.72 -13.20
N TRP A 254 -11.34 -26.05 -13.74
CA TRP A 254 -10.50 -27.11 -13.21
C TRP A 254 -10.09 -26.83 -11.76
N ALA A 255 -9.56 -25.63 -11.49
CA ALA A 255 -9.16 -25.21 -10.14
C ALA A 255 -10.35 -25.14 -9.16
N PHE A 256 -11.53 -24.72 -9.61
CA PHE A 256 -12.73 -24.76 -8.80
C PHE A 256 -13.17 -26.20 -8.49
N GLY A 257 -13.12 -27.08 -9.48
CA GLY A 257 -13.43 -28.50 -9.31
C GLY A 257 -12.49 -29.19 -8.31
N THR A 258 -11.19 -28.90 -8.37
CA THR A 258 -10.21 -29.40 -7.38
C THR A 258 -10.49 -28.83 -5.99
N LEU A 259 -10.82 -27.54 -5.87
CA LEU A 259 -11.16 -26.91 -4.60
C LEU A 259 -12.41 -27.50 -3.93
N VAL A 260 -13.42 -27.86 -4.72
CA VAL A 260 -14.66 -28.48 -4.21
C VAL A 260 -14.45 -29.95 -3.87
N SER A 261 -13.65 -30.68 -4.65
CA SER A 261 -13.46 -32.14 -4.47
C SER A 261 -12.42 -32.49 -3.43
N ASN A 262 -11.29 -31.80 -3.41
CA ASN A 262 -10.23 -31.98 -2.43
C ASN A 262 -9.73 -30.63 -1.94
N PRO A 263 -10.49 -30.01 -1.02
CA PRO A 263 -10.18 -28.68 -0.53
C PRO A 263 -8.79 -28.55 0.09
N ASP A 264 -8.30 -29.62 0.72
CA ASP A 264 -7.11 -29.63 1.58
C ASP A 264 -5.78 -29.43 0.84
N VAL A 265 -5.76 -29.80 -0.44
CA VAL A 265 -4.59 -29.70 -1.31
C VAL A 265 -4.79 -28.70 -2.45
N ALA A 266 -6.01 -28.19 -2.63
CA ALA A 266 -6.33 -27.32 -3.75
C ALA A 266 -5.75 -25.92 -3.57
N GLU A 267 -5.26 -25.36 -4.67
CA GLU A 267 -4.93 -23.94 -4.74
C GLU A 267 -6.20 -23.09 -4.73
N PRO A 268 -6.17 -21.89 -4.14
CA PRO A 268 -7.31 -20.99 -4.19
C PRO A 268 -7.59 -20.54 -5.64
N VAL A 269 -8.86 -20.31 -5.97
CA VAL A 269 -9.29 -19.85 -7.30
C VAL A 269 -9.21 -18.33 -7.44
N SER A 270 -9.06 -17.83 -8.68
CA SER A 270 -9.11 -16.39 -8.95
C SER A 270 -10.48 -15.79 -8.62
N LEU A 271 -10.49 -14.70 -7.84
CA LEU A 271 -11.70 -13.99 -7.41
C LEU A 271 -12.35 -13.16 -8.52
N VAL A 272 -11.58 -12.83 -9.56
CA VAL A 272 -12.03 -11.97 -10.67
C VAL A 272 -12.07 -12.70 -12.01
N GLY A 273 -11.82 -14.02 -12.05
CA GLY A 273 -11.82 -14.80 -13.28
C GLY A 273 -13.13 -14.74 -14.07
N TRP A 274 -14.27 -14.53 -13.40
CA TRP A 274 -15.58 -14.35 -14.05
C TRP A 274 -15.65 -13.09 -14.91
N VAL A 275 -14.81 -12.07 -14.66
CA VAL A 275 -14.74 -10.84 -15.46
C VAL A 275 -14.22 -11.14 -16.88
N SER A 276 -13.28 -12.07 -17.04
CA SER A 276 -12.80 -12.51 -18.37
C SER A 276 -13.93 -13.13 -19.19
N THR A 277 -14.75 -14.00 -18.57
CA THR A 277 -15.91 -14.64 -19.22
C THR A 277 -16.98 -13.61 -19.60
N TRP A 278 -17.23 -12.63 -18.71
CA TRP A 278 -18.14 -11.53 -18.98
C TRP A 278 -17.67 -10.64 -20.13
N ASN A 279 -16.38 -10.31 -20.15
CA ASN A 279 -15.74 -9.55 -21.21
C ASN A 279 -15.84 -10.30 -22.55
N MET A 280 -15.63 -11.62 -22.54
CA MET A 280 -15.84 -12.46 -23.72
C MET A 280 -17.30 -12.38 -24.18
N ALA A 281 -18.29 -12.56 -23.30
CA ALA A 281 -19.72 -12.43 -23.65
C ALA A 281 -20.06 -11.06 -24.26
N THR A 282 -19.45 -10.00 -23.74
CA THR A 282 -19.62 -8.63 -24.21
C THR A 282 -18.99 -8.44 -25.60
N SER A 283 -17.82 -9.04 -25.84
CA SER A 283 -17.10 -8.91 -27.11
C SER A 283 -17.90 -9.44 -28.31
N PHE A 284 -18.70 -10.48 -28.12
CA PHE A 284 -19.55 -11.06 -29.17
C PHE A 284 -20.70 -10.13 -29.62
N ARG A 285 -20.98 -9.06 -28.88
CA ARG A 285 -21.98 -8.05 -29.24
C ARG A 285 -21.47 -7.02 -30.24
N PHE A 286 -20.14 -6.90 -30.39
CA PHE A 286 -19.48 -5.85 -31.14
C PHE A 286 -18.62 -6.41 -32.27
N HIS A 287 -18.14 -5.52 -33.13
CA HIS A 287 -17.18 -5.86 -34.18
C HIS A 287 -15.85 -6.38 -33.57
N PRO A 288 -15.23 -7.46 -34.09
CA PRO A 288 -15.53 -8.15 -35.35
C PRO A 288 -16.53 -9.31 -35.22
N TRP A 289 -16.81 -9.78 -34.01
CA TRP A 289 -17.64 -10.97 -33.76
C TRP A 289 -19.08 -10.80 -34.23
N SER A 290 -19.66 -9.62 -34.04
CA SER A 290 -21.01 -9.34 -34.54
C SER A 290 -21.12 -9.55 -36.05
N CYS A 291 -20.06 -9.27 -36.79
CA CYS A 291 -19.98 -9.34 -38.24
C CYS A 291 -19.65 -10.75 -38.72
N PHE A 292 -18.76 -11.44 -38.00
CA PHE A 292 -18.43 -12.84 -38.25
C PHE A 292 -19.70 -13.71 -38.22
N PHE A 293 -20.59 -13.46 -37.26
CA PHE A 293 -21.87 -14.17 -37.12
C PHE A 293 -23.08 -13.45 -37.76
N ASP A 294 -22.89 -12.53 -38.71
CA ASP A 294 -24.01 -11.77 -39.33
C ASP A 294 -25.05 -12.70 -39.97
N ARG A 295 -24.58 -13.79 -40.60
CA ARG A 295 -25.44 -14.81 -41.24
C ARG A 295 -26.09 -15.78 -40.24
N ASP A 296 -25.56 -15.86 -39.03
CA ASP A 296 -26.01 -16.79 -38.00
C ASP A 296 -26.21 -16.09 -36.65
N SER A 297 -27.15 -15.14 -36.67
CA SER A 297 -27.49 -14.33 -35.49
C SER A 297 -28.08 -15.17 -34.35
N LYS A 298 -28.66 -16.33 -34.65
CA LYS A 298 -29.19 -17.28 -33.65
C LYS A 298 -28.05 -17.91 -32.86
N THR A 299 -27.02 -18.44 -33.53
CA THR A 299 -25.85 -19.00 -32.86
C THR A 299 -25.12 -17.93 -32.04
N ARG A 300 -24.93 -16.72 -32.59
CA ARG A 300 -24.33 -15.60 -31.83
C ARG A 300 -25.11 -15.30 -30.55
N ARG A 301 -26.44 -15.23 -30.65
CA ARG A 301 -27.31 -14.95 -29.49
C ARG A 301 -27.23 -16.09 -28.47
N GLY A 302 -27.20 -17.34 -28.93
CA GLY A 302 -26.99 -18.52 -28.09
C GLY A 302 -25.66 -18.44 -27.33
N ILE A 303 -24.56 -18.12 -28.02
CA ILE A 303 -23.23 -17.95 -27.40
C ILE A 303 -23.26 -16.84 -26.34
N ILE A 304 -23.81 -15.66 -26.66
CA ILE A 304 -23.90 -14.54 -25.70
C ILE A 304 -24.70 -14.94 -24.46
N ILE A 305 -25.86 -15.60 -24.63
CA ILE A 305 -26.68 -16.05 -23.51
C ILE A 305 -25.91 -17.09 -22.68
N GLY A 306 -25.33 -18.10 -23.33
CA GLY A 306 -24.56 -19.15 -22.66
C GLY A 306 -23.40 -18.59 -21.85
N LEU A 307 -22.63 -17.65 -22.40
CA LEU A 307 -21.51 -17.01 -21.69
C LEU A 307 -21.97 -16.11 -20.53
N ASN A 308 -23.09 -15.41 -20.65
CA ASN A 308 -23.64 -14.62 -19.53
C ASN A 308 -24.15 -15.53 -18.40
N VAL A 309 -24.82 -16.64 -18.73
CA VAL A 309 -25.22 -17.66 -17.75
C VAL A 309 -23.98 -18.26 -17.08
N LEU A 310 -22.97 -18.63 -17.86
CA LEU A 310 -21.72 -19.17 -17.34
C LEU A 310 -20.98 -18.16 -16.45
N THR A 311 -20.98 -16.88 -16.82
CA THR A 311 -20.41 -15.79 -15.99
C THR A 311 -21.11 -15.73 -14.64
N PHE A 312 -22.44 -15.78 -14.61
CA PHE A 312 -23.20 -15.75 -13.36
C PHE A 312 -22.93 -16.99 -12.50
N ILE A 313 -22.88 -18.17 -13.12
CA ILE A 313 -22.53 -19.42 -12.44
C ILE A 313 -21.10 -19.35 -11.89
N GLN A 314 -20.14 -18.84 -12.67
CA GLN A 314 -18.75 -18.65 -12.25
C GLN A 314 -18.65 -17.67 -11.08
N TRP A 315 -19.37 -16.55 -11.11
CA TRP A 315 -19.44 -15.59 -10.01
C TRP A 315 -20.03 -16.20 -8.73
N ALA A 316 -21.13 -16.95 -8.84
CA ALA A 316 -21.71 -17.66 -7.69
C ALA A 316 -20.76 -18.73 -7.15
N ALA A 317 -20.06 -19.45 -8.03
CA ALA A 317 -19.02 -20.40 -7.68
C ALA A 317 -17.81 -19.72 -7.02
N THR A 318 -17.42 -18.52 -7.43
CA THR A 318 -16.41 -17.70 -6.73
C THR A 318 -16.85 -17.37 -5.31
N ILE A 319 -18.12 -16.98 -5.10
CA ILE A 319 -18.65 -16.72 -3.73
C ILE A 319 -18.63 -18.00 -2.89
N HIS A 320 -18.99 -19.13 -3.49
CA HIS A 320 -18.92 -20.41 -2.80
C HIS A 320 -17.47 -20.79 -2.45
N ALA A 321 -16.52 -20.60 -3.38
CA ALA A 321 -15.10 -20.81 -3.15
C ALA A 321 -14.56 -19.89 -2.05
N LEU A 322 -14.97 -18.62 -2.02
CA LEU A 322 -14.65 -17.68 -0.95
C LEU A 322 -15.16 -18.20 0.40
N ARG A 323 -16.42 -18.61 0.50
CA ARG A 323 -16.96 -19.17 1.75
C ARG A 323 -16.25 -20.45 2.19
N LEU A 324 -15.93 -21.31 1.23
CA LEU A 324 -15.13 -22.49 1.48
C LEU A 324 -13.77 -22.11 2.05
N GLN A 325 -13.12 -21.08 1.52
CA GLN A 325 -11.82 -20.58 1.98
C GLN A 325 -11.88 -19.75 3.28
N ASP A 326 -12.99 -19.08 3.55
CA ASP A 326 -13.24 -18.21 4.72
C ASP A 326 -13.66 -19.03 5.96
N SER A 327 -14.35 -20.17 5.76
CA SER A 327 -14.66 -21.13 6.84
C SER A 327 -13.44 -21.87 7.41
N ARG A 328 -12.23 -21.40 7.14
CA ARG A 328 -11.03 -22.24 6.99
C ARG A 328 -9.74 -21.64 7.54
N ASP A 329 -9.83 -20.87 8.63
CA ASP A 329 -8.72 -20.58 9.56
C ASP A 329 -8.03 -21.86 10.12
N SER A 330 -8.48 -23.06 9.74
CA SER A 330 -8.05 -24.37 10.21
C SER A 330 -7.47 -25.30 9.14
N MET A 331 -7.14 -24.81 7.93
CA MET A 331 -6.58 -25.72 6.91
C MET A 331 -5.17 -26.17 7.24
N GLN A 332 -4.99 -27.48 7.32
CA GLN A 332 -3.69 -28.13 7.33
C GLN A 332 -2.91 -27.68 6.08
N LYS A 333 -1.85 -26.89 6.28
CA LYS A 333 -0.95 -26.42 5.21
C LYS A 333 0.30 -27.26 5.12
N TYR A 334 0.69 -27.90 6.21
CA TYR A 334 1.88 -28.71 6.28
C TYR A 334 1.52 -30.15 6.66
N ASP A 335 2.26 -31.12 6.16
CA ASP A 335 2.15 -32.50 6.63
C ASP A 335 3.33 -32.81 7.54
N CYS A 336 3.06 -33.51 8.65
CA CYS A 336 4.14 -33.97 9.53
C CYS A 336 5.05 -34.93 8.78
N LEU A 337 6.35 -34.87 9.06
CA LEU A 337 7.31 -35.86 8.60
C LEU A 337 7.87 -36.64 9.79
N ASP A 338 7.10 -37.64 10.23
CA ASP A 338 7.35 -38.47 11.42
C ASP A 338 8.77 -39.05 11.43
N SER A 339 9.22 -39.57 10.27
CA SER A 339 10.54 -40.19 10.11
C SER A 339 11.72 -39.24 10.38
N GLY A 340 11.50 -37.93 10.34
CA GLY A 340 12.53 -36.93 10.62
C GLY A 340 12.57 -36.46 12.07
N ILE A 341 11.54 -36.76 12.88
CA ILE A 341 11.38 -36.16 14.22
C ILE A 341 12.52 -36.57 15.13
N GLU A 342 12.86 -37.85 15.22
CA GLU A 342 13.93 -38.32 16.10
C GLU A 342 15.25 -37.56 15.86
N SER A 343 15.61 -37.38 14.58
CA SER A 343 16.82 -36.67 14.17
C SER A 343 16.76 -35.15 14.21
N ALA A 344 15.57 -34.57 14.41
CA ALA A 344 15.38 -33.12 14.39
C ALA A 344 15.93 -32.45 15.66
N PRO A 345 16.41 -31.19 15.58
CA PRO A 345 16.95 -30.49 16.75
C PRO A 345 15.93 -30.21 17.85
N GLY A 346 16.44 -30.04 19.08
CA GLY A 346 15.64 -29.75 20.28
C GLY A 346 15.00 -30.99 20.90
N SER A 347 14.27 -30.77 21.99
CA SER A 347 13.67 -31.83 22.81
C SER A 347 12.19 -31.58 23.09
N SER A 348 11.44 -32.67 23.30
CA SER A 348 10.03 -32.63 23.68
C SER A 348 9.70 -33.81 24.58
N ALA A 349 8.79 -33.61 25.52
CA ALA A 349 8.22 -34.68 26.35
C ALA A 349 7.05 -35.41 25.65
N CYS A 350 6.59 -34.91 24.50
CA CYS A 350 5.54 -35.54 23.70
C CYS A 350 6.13 -36.64 22.81
N SER A 351 5.38 -37.72 22.60
CA SER A 351 5.73 -38.72 21.58
C SER A 351 5.57 -38.17 20.17
N ASP A 352 6.31 -38.73 19.21
CA ASP A 352 6.25 -38.36 17.79
C ASP A 352 4.82 -38.45 17.23
N GLU A 353 4.09 -39.52 17.56
CA GLU A 353 2.69 -39.70 17.20
C GLU A 353 1.80 -38.58 17.76
N ARG A 354 2.06 -38.14 19.00
CA ARG A 354 1.31 -37.03 19.61
C ARG A 354 1.64 -35.71 18.93
N LEU A 355 2.90 -35.47 18.56
CA LEU A 355 3.30 -34.26 17.84
C LEU A 355 2.65 -34.19 16.46
N CYS A 356 2.68 -35.28 15.68
CA CYS A 356 2.10 -35.29 14.33
C CYS A 356 0.57 -35.32 14.31
N SER A 357 -0.06 -35.93 15.31
CA SER A 357 -1.53 -35.89 15.45
C SER A 357 -2.06 -34.52 15.92
N THR A 358 -1.18 -33.62 16.35
CA THR A 358 -1.54 -32.26 16.77
C THR A 358 -1.69 -31.34 15.55
N THR A 359 -2.85 -31.40 14.90
CA THR A 359 -3.11 -30.76 13.58
C THR A 359 -2.85 -29.25 13.56
N TRP A 360 -3.12 -28.52 14.65
CA TRP A 360 -2.93 -27.07 14.69
C TRP A 360 -1.47 -26.62 14.51
N LEU A 361 -0.48 -27.47 14.82
CA LEU A 361 0.95 -27.18 14.59
C LEU A 361 1.31 -27.04 13.11
N PHE A 362 0.43 -27.51 12.24
CA PHE A 362 0.64 -27.60 10.81
C PHE A 362 -0.39 -26.80 10.01
N GLN A 363 -1.23 -26.04 10.69
CA GLN A 363 -2.14 -25.06 10.09
C GLN A 363 -1.41 -23.72 9.95
N ASN A 364 -1.80 -22.91 8.95
CA ASN A 364 -1.32 -21.53 8.81
C ASN A 364 -2.49 -20.60 9.13
N PRO A 365 -2.40 -19.75 10.18
CA PRO A 365 -3.43 -18.77 10.54
C PRO A 365 -3.40 -17.49 9.69
N ASP A 366 -2.97 -17.59 8.44
CA ASP A 366 -2.60 -16.44 7.60
C ASP A 366 -1.47 -15.58 8.20
N PHE A 367 -0.23 -15.96 7.89
CA PHE A 367 0.92 -15.04 7.96
C PHE A 367 0.72 -13.87 6.97
N MET A 368 -0.02 -12.84 7.37
CA MET A 368 0.24 -11.49 6.89
C MET A 368 1.41 -10.98 7.71
N SER A 369 2.63 -10.99 7.15
CA SER A 369 3.68 -10.15 7.75
C SER A 369 3.15 -8.71 7.76
N GLU A 370 3.48 -7.91 8.78
CA GLU A 370 3.15 -6.47 8.80
C GLU A 370 3.57 -5.77 7.48
N ASP A 371 4.57 -6.34 6.77
CA ASP A 371 5.04 -5.87 5.45
C ASP A 371 4.27 -6.43 4.22
N ASN A 372 3.41 -7.44 4.40
CA ASN A 372 2.59 -8.06 3.36
C ASN A 372 1.16 -7.52 3.28
N GLU A 373 0.84 -6.44 4.02
CA GLU A 373 -0.34 -5.61 3.75
C GLU A 373 -0.23 -4.94 2.36
N THR A 374 -0.38 -5.74 1.31
CA THR A 374 -0.63 -5.28 -0.06
C THR A 374 -2.12 -5.02 -0.28
N SER A 375 -2.91 -4.90 0.79
CA SER A 375 -4.20 -4.22 0.78
C SER A 375 -3.99 -2.71 0.63
N LEU A 376 -3.61 -2.25 -0.57
CA LEU A 376 -3.71 -0.84 -0.97
C LEU A 376 -3.05 0.20 -0.02
N VAL A 377 -2.13 -0.19 0.86
CA VAL A 377 -1.17 0.76 1.41
C VAL A 377 -0.09 0.84 0.34
N PHE A 378 -0.24 1.80 -0.58
CA PHE A 378 0.94 2.35 -1.23
C PHE A 378 1.96 2.53 -0.12
N TYR A 379 3.13 1.87 -0.21
CA TYR A 379 4.27 2.16 0.63
C TYR A 379 4.46 3.68 0.62
N LYS A 380 3.84 4.36 1.58
CA LYS A 380 4.20 5.70 1.96
C LYS A 380 5.29 5.48 2.97
N VAL A 381 6.46 5.08 2.44
CA VAL A 381 7.72 5.50 3.02
C VAL A 381 7.49 6.94 3.45
N ALA A 382 7.71 7.25 4.73
CA ALA A 382 7.53 8.60 5.22
C ALA A 382 8.34 9.53 4.30
N VAL A 383 7.71 10.45 3.58
CA VAL A 383 8.47 11.33 2.66
C VAL A 383 8.72 12.62 3.42
N TYR A 384 9.99 12.82 3.82
CA TYR A 384 10.41 13.99 4.56
C TYR A 384 11.00 15.01 3.60
N TYR A 385 10.28 16.11 3.40
CA TYR A 385 10.69 17.22 2.54
C TYR A 385 11.42 18.26 3.38
N GLN A 386 12.66 18.58 3.01
CA GLN A 386 13.51 19.49 3.78
C GLN A 386 14.29 20.45 2.89
N ILE A 387 14.77 21.56 3.48
CA ILE A 387 15.63 22.52 2.81
C ILE A 387 17.08 22.33 3.23
N VAL A 388 17.96 22.29 2.23
CA VAL A 388 19.42 22.27 2.40
C VAL A 388 19.97 23.67 2.18
N ILE A 389 20.71 24.15 3.17
CA ILE A 389 21.47 25.39 3.14
C ILE A 389 22.94 24.98 3.35
N TYR A 390 23.61 24.50 2.31
CA TYR A 390 24.92 23.86 2.42
C TYR A 390 25.89 24.63 3.33
N PRO A 391 26.52 23.99 4.35
CA PRO A 391 26.50 22.56 4.72
C PRO A 391 25.42 22.17 5.77
N LEU A 392 24.39 22.99 5.96
CA LEU A 392 23.35 22.85 6.99
C LEU A 392 22.06 22.22 6.44
N ILE A 393 21.42 21.39 7.26
CA ILE A 393 20.08 20.86 6.98
C ILE A 393 19.10 21.55 7.93
N ALA A 394 18.38 22.58 7.46
CA ALA A 394 17.51 23.37 8.33
C ALA A 394 16.18 22.62 8.58
N GLY A 395 15.82 22.41 9.85
CA GLY A 395 14.60 21.67 10.23
C GLY A 395 14.80 20.16 10.45
N ALA A 396 15.99 19.74 10.88
CA ALA A 396 16.37 18.34 11.03
C ALA A 396 15.80 17.69 12.29
N GLU A 397 15.07 18.41 13.13
CA GLU A 397 14.66 17.92 14.44
C GLU A 397 13.73 16.70 14.31
N ALA A 398 12.76 16.76 13.39
CA ALA A 398 11.89 15.62 13.09
C ALA A 398 12.62 14.51 12.31
N PHE A 399 13.63 14.85 11.51
CA PHE A 399 14.49 13.88 10.83
C PHE A 399 15.34 13.09 11.83
N ASP A 400 15.92 13.76 12.83
CA ASP A 400 16.67 13.15 13.91
C ASP A 400 15.79 12.23 14.76
N LEU A 401 14.52 12.59 14.99
CA LEU A 401 13.56 11.71 15.65
C LEU A 401 13.25 10.45 14.81
N LEU A 402 13.11 10.61 13.48
CA LEU A 402 12.85 9.49 12.57
C LEU A 402 14.05 8.54 12.49
N ILE A 403 15.28 9.07 12.36
CA ILE A 403 16.54 8.30 12.43
C ILE A 403 16.67 7.63 13.79
N PHE A 404 16.45 8.38 14.87
CA PHE A 404 16.54 7.85 16.22
C PHE A 404 15.64 6.64 16.42
N LYS A 405 14.48 6.61 15.75
CA LYS A 405 13.53 5.50 15.80
C LYS A 405 13.74 4.40 14.78
N GLY A 406 14.66 4.58 13.83
CA GLY A 406 14.83 3.63 12.73
C GLY A 406 13.55 3.49 11.89
N ILE A 407 12.78 4.58 11.76
CA ILE A 407 11.63 4.60 10.84
C ILE A 407 12.19 4.81 9.45
N ASP A 408 11.87 3.94 8.50
CA ASP A 408 12.28 4.13 7.11
C ASP A 408 11.56 5.31 6.47
N PHE A 409 12.32 6.24 5.89
CA PHE A 409 11.80 7.44 5.24
C PHE A 409 12.59 7.80 3.97
N GLU A 410 11.93 8.48 3.04
CA GLU A 410 12.51 9.04 1.82
C GLU A 410 12.81 10.50 2.11
N GLU A 411 14.07 10.88 2.02
CA GLU A 411 14.48 12.27 2.18
C GLU A 411 14.40 13.00 0.82
N ARG A 412 13.68 14.13 0.79
CA ARG A 412 13.62 15.02 -0.36
C ARG A 412 14.19 16.38 -0.02
N LEU A 413 15.39 16.61 -0.52
CA LEU A 413 16.17 17.81 -0.26
C LEU A 413 15.93 18.87 -1.34
N TYR A 414 15.57 20.08 -0.90
CA TYR A 414 15.48 21.26 -1.76
C TYR A 414 16.62 22.22 -1.45
N LEU A 415 17.34 22.64 -2.48
CA LEU A 415 18.38 23.65 -2.32
C LEU A 415 17.75 25.04 -2.11
N LYS A 416 18.30 25.81 -1.17
CA LYS A 416 17.95 27.23 -0.99
C LYS A 416 18.73 28.10 -1.95
N ASP A 417 18.47 27.94 -3.24
CA ASP A 417 19.11 28.69 -4.33
C ASP A 417 18.09 29.57 -5.09
N ASN A 418 18.47 30.00 -6.28
CA ASN A 418 17.66 30.85 -7.16
C ASN A 418 16.35 30.17 -7.61
N THR A 419 16.26 28.84 -7.49
CA THR A 419 15.06 28.04 -7.82
C THR A 419 14.07 27.95 -6.65
N TRP A 420 14.45 28.44 -5.47
CA TRP A 420 13.60 28.38 -4.27
C TRP A 420 12.23 29.06 -4.44
N PRO A 421 12.11 30.27 -5.05
CA PRO A 421 10.80 30.89 -5.29
C PRO A 421 9.85 30.00 -6.11
N GLU A 422 10.34 29.37 -7.18
CA GLU A 422 9.55 28.45 -8.00
C GLU A 422 9.19 27.17 -7.23
N THR A 423 10.15 26.65 -6.45
CA THR A 423 9.94 25.50 -5.58
C THR A 423 8.83 25.77 -4.56
N LYS A 424 8.79 26.94 -3.92
CA LYS A 424 7.71 27.33 -3.00
C LYS A 424 6.34 27.26 -3.67
N GLU A 425 6.22 27.83 -4.87
CA GLU A 425 4.95 27.84 -5.60
C GLU A 425 4.54 26.43 -6.05
N ARG A 426 5.51 25.58 -6.43
CA ARG A 426 5.26 24.17 -6.72
C ARG A 426 4.75 23.41 -5.49
N LEU A 427 5.39 23.58 -4.33
CA LEU A 427 4.98 22.91 -3.08
C LEU A 427 3.56 23.30 -2.66
N LYS A 428 3.17 24.57 -2.85
CA LYS A 428 1.78 25.03 -2.63
C LYS A 428 0.79 24.38 -3.59
N LYS A 429 1.10 24.39 -4.90
CA LYS A 429 0.24 23.79 -5.94
C LYS A 429 0.04 22.29 -5.75
N GLN A 430 1.06 21.58 -5.26
CA GLN A 430 1.01 20.16 -4.95
C GLN A 430 0.24 19.84 -3.66
N GLY A 431 -0.14 20.86 -2.87
CA GLY A 431 -0.81 20.66 -1.58
C GLY A 431 0.11 20.16 -0.47
N LEU A 432 1.42 20.09 -0.71
CA LEU A 432 2.41 19.62 0.29
C LEU A 432 2.58 20.62 1.42
N THR A 433 2.51 21.92 1.14
CA THR A 433 2.60 22.95 2.17
C THR A 433 1.68 24.12 1.85
N ARG A 434 0.97 24.66 2.85
CA ARG A 434 0.12 25.85 2.65
C ARG A 434 0.96 27.12 2.45
N SER A 435 2.12 27.18 3.09
CA SER A 435 3.01 28.35 3.10
C SER A 435 4.10 28.29 2.01
N GLY A 436 4.28 27.16 1.33
CA GLY A 436 5.44 26.92 0.47
C GLY A 436 6.73 26.63 1.25
N GLN A 437 6.66 26.51 2.59
CA GLN A 437 7.82 26.33 3.45
C GLN A 437 7.93 24.88 3.91
N VAL A 438 9.16 24.38 3.98
CA VAL A 438 9.53 23.08 4.55
C VAL A 438 10.11 23.29 5.98
N PRO A 439 10.11 22.27 6.87
CA PRO A 439 9.82 20.87 6.59
C PRO A 439 8.33 20.54 6.38
N ALA A 440 8.10 19.52 5.56
CA ALA A 440 6.82 18.86 5.40
C ALA A 440 7.04 17.33 5.48
N LEU A 441 6.10 16.63 6.10
CA LEU A 441 6.17 15.18 6.28
C LEU A 441 4.89 14.55 5.75
N GLU A 442 5.02 13.67 4.77
CA GLU A 442 3.96 12.74 4.42
C GLU A 442 4.05 11.51 5.33
N TYR A 443 3.06 11.30 6.18
CA TYR A 443 3.06 10.21 7.16
C TYR A 443 1.63 9.70 7.42
N LYS A 444 1.41 8.38 7.29
CA LYS A 444 0.11 7.71 7.46
C LYS A 444 -1.05 8.40 6.72
N GLY A 445 -0.81 8.83 5.47
CA GLY A 445 -1.81 9.51 4.65
C GLY A 445 -2.06 10.99 5.02
N LEU A 446 -1.40 11.52 6.05
CA LEU A 446 -1.42 12.93 6.42
C LEU A 446 -0.24 13.68 5.82
N ILE A 447 -0.44 14.98 5.58
CA ILE A 447 0.63 15.93 5.27
C ILE A 447 0.78 16.84 6.48
N LEU A 448 1.87 16.67 7.20
CA LEU A 448 2.21 17.42 8.41
C LEU A 448 3.21 18.51 8.03
N THR A 449 3.02 19.72 8.54
CA THR A 449 3.88 20.87 8.22
C THR A 449 4.35 21.56 9.49
N GLY A 450 5.60 22.02 9.50
CA GLY A 450 6.22 22.71 10.63
C GLY A 450 6.97 21.77 11.56
N HIS A 451 8.26 22.04 11.76
CA HIS A 451 9.19 21.21 12.53
C HIS A 451 8.70 20.81 13.94
N ILE A 452 8.39 21.76 14.85
CA ILE A 452 7.88 21.41 16.20
C ILE A 452 6.50 20.72 16.16
N PRO A 453 5.49 21.18 15.39
CA PRO A 453 4.25 20.44 15.24
C PRO A 453 4.42 19.01 14.74
N ILE A 454 5.31 18.78 13.77
CA ILE A 454 5.64 17.44 13.26
C ILE A 454 6.24 16.59 14.38
N LEU A 455 7.25 17.10 15.10
CA LEU A 455 7.88 16.41 16.24
C LEU A 455 6.87 16.01 17.30
N ARG A 456 6.00 16.95 17.70
CA ARG A 456 4.96 16.74 18.70
C ARG A 456 3.93 15.71 18.23
N PHE A 457 3.54 15.75 16.95
CA PHE A 457 2.64 14.77 16.36
C PHE A 457 3.26 13.37 16.38
N LEU A 458 4.50 13.23 15.89
CA LEU A 458 5.22 11.95 15.87
C LEU A 458 5.40 11.39 17.28
N SER A 459 5.73 12.24 18.25
CA SER A 459 5.85 11.84 19.66
C SER A 459 4.56 11.22 20.19
N ARG A 460 3.43 11.87 19.92
CA ARG A 460 2.11 11.37 20.35
C ARG A 460 1.70 10.09 19.63
N ASP A 461 1.93 10.01 18.31
CA ASP A 461 1.65 8.80 17.53
C ASP A 461 2.51 7.60 17.98
N LEU A 462 3.76 7.86 18.37
CA LEU A 462 4.67 6.86 18.93
C LEU A 462 4.39 6.56 20.42
N GLY A 463 3.48 7.28 21.07
CA GLY A 463 3.16 7.16 22.49
C GLY A 463 4.33 7.50 23.43
N ARG A 464 5.33 8.28 22.97
CA ARG A 464 6.57 8.58 23.73
C ARG A 464 7.06 10.01 23.43
N TYR A 465 8.01 10.54 24.18
CA TYR A 465 8.65 11.86 23.95
C TYR A 465 7.80 13.12 24.21
N ASP A 466 6.47 13.02 24.33
CA ASP A 466 5.59 14.16 24.67
C ASP A 466 5.57 14.48 26.18
N GLY A 467 6.12 13.60 27.02
CA GLY A 467 5.98 13.66 28.49
C GLY A 467 4.83 12.77 28.99
N SER A 468 4.93 12.30 30.25
CA SER A 468 3.98 11.33 30.82
C SER A 468 2.85 12.01 31.60
N THR A 469 3.13 13.18 32.19
CA THR A 469 2.14 13.98 32.91
C THR A 469 1.77 15.25 32.12
N ASN A 470 0.69 15.92 32.53
CA ASN A 470 0.34 17.23 31.96
C ASN A 470 1.40 18.30 32.27
N GLN A 471 2.10 18.17 33.40
CA GLN A 471 3.20 19.06 33.76
C GLN A 471 4.43 18.83 32.86
N ASP A 472 4.76 17.57 32.57
CA ASP A 472 5.83 17.22 31.64
C ASP A 472 5.55 17.81 30.26
N LYS A 473 4.32 17.61 29.75
CA LYS A 473 3.87 18.13 28.46
C LYS A 473 4.01 19.65 28.38
N TYR A 474 3.57 20.34 29.44
CA TYR A 474 3.74 21.79 29.56
C TYR A 474 5.22 22.19 29.50
N LEU A 475 6.10 21.52 30.24
CA LEU A 475 7.53 21.82 30.26
C LEU A 475 8.18 21.60 28.88
N VAL A 476 7.85 20.49 28.22
CA VAL A 476 8.33 20.18 26.87
C VAL A 476 7.86 21.22 25.86
N ASP A 477 6.61 21.69 25.96
CA ASP A 477 6.08 22.78 25.14
C ASP A 477 6.81 24.11 25.39
N VAL A 478 7.03 24.49 26.66
CA VAL A 478 7.76 25.73 27.01
C VAL A 478 9.16 25.75 26.41
N VAL A 479 9.94 24.68 26.58
CA VAL A 479 11.31 24.62 26.04
C VAL A 479 11.31 24.59 24.51
N SER A 480 10.33 23.94 23.89
CA SER A 480 10.17 23.93 22.43
C SER A 480 9.85 25.32 21.88
N ASP A 481 9.04 26.12 22.58
CA ASP A 481 8.71 27.48 22.16
C ASP A 481 9.93 28.42 22.30
N ILE A 482 10.74 28.27 23.36
CA ILE A 482 12.02 29.00 23.50
C ILE A 482 12.99 28.63 22.35
N TYR A 483 13.01 27.35 21.94
CA TYR A 483 13.77 26.92 20.76
C TYR A 483 13.28 27.60 19.48
N VAL A 484 11.97 27.74 19.28
CA VAL A 484 11.41 28.41 18.10
C VAL A 484 11.86 29.87 18.04
N ASP A 485 11.89 30.58 19.17
CA ASP A 485 12.39 31.95 19.25
C ASP A 485 13.87 32.04 18.85
N TRP A 486 14.72 31.15 19.40
CA TRP A 486 16.12 31.03 18.98
C TRP A 486 16.25 30.78 17.47
N ARG A 487 15.44 29.87 16.92
CA ARG A 487 15.50 29.49 15.50
C ARG A 487 15.21 30.65 14.56
N VAL A 488 14.33 31.58 14.94
CA VAL A 488 14.05 32.80 14.17
C VAL A 488 15.31 33.68 14.06
N HIS A 489 16.03 33.84 15.18
CA HIS A 489 17.28 34.61 15.20
C HIS A 489 18.40 33.89 14.45
N TRP A 490 18.52 32.57 14.62
CA TRP A 490 19.50 31.76 13.90
C TRP A 490 19.30 31.82 12.37
N VAL A 491 18.07 31.66 11.88
CA VAL A 491 17.77 31.78 10.43
C VAL A 491 18.12 33.17 9.88
N THR A 492 18.03 34.21 10.71
CA THR A 492 18.45 35.57 10.34
C THR A 492 19.97 35.67 10.23
N ASN A 493 20.71 35.04 11.14
CA ASN A 493 22.17 34.94 11.11
C ASN A 493 22.69 34.18 9.86
N LEU A 494 21.90 33.30 9.25
CA LEU A 494 22.29 32.64 7.99
C LEU A 494 22.39 33.58 6.78
N LYS A 495 21.90 34.82 6.87
CA LYS A 495 22.01 35.82 5.79
C LYS A 495 23.37 36.53 5.77
N GLY A 496 24.20 36.33 6.79
CA GLY A 496 25.52 36.94 6.93
C GLY A 496 25.91 37.04 8.41
N PRO A 497 27.22 37.16 8.72
CA PRO A 497 27.71 37.19 10.10
C PRO A 497 26.98 38.23 10.96
N ASN A 498 26.33 37.78 12.04
CA ASN A 498 25.64 38.64 12.99
C ASN A 498 26.30 38.56 14.37
N SER A 499 27.06 39.59 14.75
CA SER A 499 27.71 39.66 16.06
C SER A 499 26.71 39.75 17.21
N GLU A 500 25.56 40.41 17.03
CA GLU A 500 24.51 40.42 18.06
C GLU A 500 23.97 39.01 18.32
N TYR A 501 23.83 38.19 17.27
CA TYR A 501 23.44 36.80 17.43
C TYR A 501 24.49 36.02 18.25
N LYS A 502 25.76 36.09 17.84
CA LYS A 502 26.85 35.34 18.45
C LYS A 502 27.16 35.78 19.88
N ASP A 503 27.19 37.08 20.13
CA ASP A 503 27.72 37.64 21.37
C ASP A 503 26.63 37.83 22.45
N LYS A 504 25.35 37.81 22.06
CA LYS A 504 24.23 38.07 22.98
C LYS A 504 23.13 37.03 22.89
N ILE A 505 22.57 36.80 21.71
CA ILE A 505 21.35 35.96 21.58
C ILE A 505 21.65 34.49 21.87
N ALA A 506 22.66 33.91 21.22
CA ALA A 506 23.02 32.51 21.42
C ALA A 506 23.43 32.23 22.89
N PRO A 507 24.32 33.00 23.53
CA PRO A 507 24.63 32.82 24.96
C PRO A 507 23.39 32.90 25.86
N GLN A 508 22.52 33.90 25.69
CA GLN A 508 21.31 34.05 26.49
C GLN A 508 20.34 32.88 26.34
N TYR A 509 20.22 32.35 25.13
CA TYR A 509 19.43 31.15 24.87
C TYR A 509 19.97 29.94 25.64
N TYR A 510 21.26 29.63 25.52
CA TYR A 510 21.84 28.47 26.19
C TYR A 510 21.82 28.62 27.72
N ASP A 511 22.05 29.83 28.26
CA ASP A 511 21.94 30.11 29.68
C ASP A 511 20.53 29.89 30.23
N LEU A 512 19.50 30.21 29.44
CA LEU A 512 18.10 30.01 29.81
C LEU A 512 17.72 28.53 29.77
N ILE A 513 18.00 27.84 28.67
CA ILE A 513 17.65 26.42 28.49
C ILE A 513 18.40 25.56 29.52
N ALA A 514 19.65 25.91 29.85
CA ALA A 514 20.45 25.21 30.86
C ALA A 514 19.80 25.17 32.24
N ARG A 515 19.00 26.18 32.62
CA ARG A 515 18.27 26.19 33.90
C ARG A 515 17.18 25.12 33.92
N PHE A 516 16.41 25.00 32.84
CA PHE A 516 15.40 23.95 32.72
C PHE A 516 16.01 22.53 32.79
N TYR A 517 17.19 22.33 32.19
CA TYR A 517 17.93 21.06 32.28
C TYR A 517 18.60 20.83 33.63
N ALA A 518 18.73 21.86 34.48
CA ALA A 518 19.27 21.75 35.82
C ALA A 518 18.19 21.45 36.88
N ASP A 519 16.92 21.68 36.57
CA ASP A 519 15.79 21.48 37.49
C ASP A 519 15.49 20.00 37.78
N HIS A 520 16.00 19.08 36.96
CA HIS A 520 15.80 17.64 37.10
C HIS A 520 17.13 16.88 37.20
N GLU A 521 17.12 15.80 37.98
CA GLU A 521 18.23 14.85 37.98
C GLU A 521 18.21 14.02 36.69
N GLY A 522 19.34 14.00 35.98
CA GLY A 522 19.52 13.29 34.72
C GLY A 522 20.01 14.20 33.59
N PRO A 523 20.29 13.65 32.41
CA PRO A 523 20.87 14.42 31.30
C PRO A 523 19.84 15.05 30.35
N TYR A 524 18.55 14.73 30.46
CA TYR A 524 17.51 15.20 29.53
C TYR A 524 16.57 16.20 30.21
N LEU A 525 15.75 16.89 29.41
CA LEU A 525 14.80 17.89 29.94
C LEU A 525 13.86 17.31 31.01
N LEU A 526 13.42 16.06 30.82
CA LEU A 526 12.58 15.33 31.78
C LEU A 526 13.42 14.36 32.63
N GLY A 527 14.62 14.78 33.02
CA GLY A 527 15.57 14.01 33.83
C GLY A 527 16.19 12.86 33.06
N HIS A 528 15.73 11.63 33.30
CA HIS A 528 16.26 10.43 32.64
C HIS A 528 15.50 10.03 31.37
N VAL A 529 14.42 10.74 31.03
CA VAL A 529 13.57 10.44 29.87
C VAL A 529 13.78 11.49 28.79
N VAL A 530 14.05 11.03 27.56
CA VAL A 530 14.11 11.92 26.38
C VAL A 530 12.71 12.36 25.99
N SER A 531 12.58 13.65 25.71
CA SER A 531 11.42 14.34 25.16
C SER A 531 11.69 14.80 23.72
N TYR A 532 10.67 15.26 23.00
CA TYR A 532 10.90 15.81 21.66
C TYR A 532 11.60 17.17 21.68
N ALA A 533 11.53 17.89 22.81
CA ALA A 533 12.27 19.14 23.01
C ALA A 533 13.79 18.89 23.03
N ASP A 534 14.24 17.73 23.52
CA ASP A 534 15.65 17.35 23.50
C ASP A 534 16.21 17.28 22.07
N PHE A 535 15.44 16.77 21.09
CA PHE A 535 15.86 16.76 19.68
C PHE A 535 16.02 18.19 19.15
N ALA A 536 15.10 19.09 19.50
CA ALA A 536 15.18 20.49 19.10
C ALA A 536 16.42 21.19 19.72
N VAL A 537 16.67 20.98 21.01
CA VAL A 537 17.84 21.54 21.71
C VAL A 537 19.16 20.96 21.19
N TYR A 538 19.19 19.67 20.82
CA TYR A 538 20.37 19.10 20.18
C TYR A 538 20.67 19.78 18.83
N VAL A 539 19.63 19.99 18.02
CA VAL A 539 19.74 20.66 16.73
C VAL A 539 20.18 22.12 16.86
N SER A 540 19.81 22.85 17.92
CA SER A 540 20.36 24.20 18.13
C SER A 540 21.86 24.17 18.38
N ILE A 541 22.32 23.26 19.25
CA ILE A 541 23.75 23.08 19.55
C ILE A 541 24.53 22.72 18.28
N ASP A 542 24.06 21.74 17.50
CA ASP A 542 24.74 21.30 16.27
C ASP A 542 24.79 22.43 15.22
N ASN A 543 23.68 23.13 15.01
CA ASN A 543 23.60 24.24 14.06
C ASN A 543 24.50 25.43 14.43
N ASP A 544 24.54 25.80 15.70
CA ASP A 544 25.43 26.87 16.16
C ASP A 544 26.91 26.44 16.09
N ALA A 545 27.22 25.16 16.32
CA ALA A 545 28.55 24.62 16.14
C ALA A 545 29.00 24.72 14.67
N ARG A 546 28.15 24.26 13.74
CA ARG A 546 28.43 24.29 12.29
C ARG A 546 28.54 25.70 11.72
N THR A 547 27.85 26.67 12.32
CA THR A 547 27.93 28.08 11.92
C THR A 547 29.04 28.86 12.65
N GLY A 548 29.78 28.24 13.57
CA GLY A 548 30.82 28.90 14.36
C GLY A 548 30.31 29.98 15.32
N THR A 549 29.04 29.84 15.73
CA THR A 549 28.35 30.77 16.64
C THR A 549 27.99 30.15 17.99
N LEU A 550 28.28 28.86 18.20
CA LEU A 550 28.16 28.21 19.50
C LEU A 550 29.07 28.92 20.52
N PRO A 551 28.57 29.20 21.74
CA PRO A 551 29.43 29.69 22.82
C PRO A 551 30.62 28.76 23.05
N ALA A 552 31.77 29.35 23.42
CA ALA A 552 33.00 28.59 23.62
C ALA A 552 32.86 27.50 24.71
N THR A 553 31.98 27.73 25.68
CA THR A 553 31.64 26.79 26.75
C THR A 553 30.13 26.70 26.89
N LEU A 554 29.59 25.48 26.83
CA LEU A 554 28.20 25.23 27.20
C LEU A 554 28.06 25.12 28.72
N PRO A 555 26.94 25.56 29.31
CA PRO A 555 26.62 25.26 30.70
C PRO A 555 26.65 23.75 30.98
N ASP A 556 27.07 23.35 32.19
CA ASP A 556 27.30 21.95 32.56
C ASP A 556 26.10 21.03 32.30
N SER A 557 24.87 21.50 32.54
CA SER A 557 23.66 20.72 32.27
C SER A 557 23.50 20.39 30.79
N LEU A 558 23.79 21.34 29.91
CA LEU A 558 23.73 21.15 28.45
C LEU A 558 24.93 20.36 27.91
N ALA A 559 26.11 20.49 28.53
CA ALA A 559 27.26 19.65 28.20
C ALA A 559 26.96 18.17 28.49
N ARG A 560 26.40 17.87 29.68
CA ARG A 560 25.95 16.51 30.04
C ARG A 560 24.88 15.99 29.08
N PHE A 561 23.89 16.83 28.76
CA PHE A 561 22.86 16.52 27.78
C PHE A 561 23.46 16.10 26.43
N LYS A 562 24.32 16.97 25.85
CA LYS A 562 24.95 16.73 24.55
C LYS A 562 25.68 15.38 24.53
N THR A 563 26.52 15.13 25.54
CA THR A 563 27.26 13.85 25.65
C THR A 563 26.31 12.65 25.73
N ALA A 564 25.26 12.72 26.54
CA ALA A 564 24.29 11.64 26.70
C ALA A 564 23.39 11.44 25.47
N PHE A 565 23.15 12.49 24.68
CA PHE A 565 22.35 12.43 23.46
C PHE A 565 23.16 11.82 22.30
N GLU A 566 24.41 12.23 22.13
CA GLU A 566 25.34 11.73 21.11
C GLU A 566 25.77 10.27 21.32
N ALA A 567 25.81 9.81 22.58
CA ALA A 567 26.13 8.42 22.90
C ALA A 567 25.05 7.41 22.49
N ARG A 568 23.88 7.86 22.00
CA ARG A 568 22.79 6.97 21.62
C ARG A 568 23.10 6.26 20.29
N PRO A 569 22.88 4.93 20.17
CA PRO A 569 23.35 4.14 19.02
C PRO A 569 22.97 4.70 17.65
N ASN A 570 21.71 5.10 17.47
CA ASN A 570 21.20 5.61 16.19
C ASN A 570 21.62 7.07 15.90
N ILE A 571 22.06 7.83 16.91
CA ILE A 571 22.56 9.20 16.75
C ILE A 571 24.08 9.18 16.53
N ALA A 572 24.81 8.32 17.26
CA ALA A 572 26.25 8.18 17.14
C ALA A 572 26.69 7.83 15.71
N ASP A 573 25.91 7.03 15.00
CA ASP A 573 26.20 6.67 13.60
C ASP A 573 25.82 7.77 12.60
N TYR A 574 24.83 8.61 12.91
CA TYR A 574 24.49 9.80 12.13
C TYR A 574 25.57 10.90 12.27
N VAL A 575 25.99 11.18 13.50
CA VAL A 575 27.01 12.19 13.81
C VAL A 575 28.37 11.86 13.16
N LYS A 576 28.69 10.58 12.92
CA LYS A 576 29.90 10.17 12.18
C LYS A 576 29.82 10.42 10.67
N GLN A 577 28.62 10.56 10.11
CA GLN A 577 28.41 10.72 8.67
C GLN A 577 28.37 12.18 8.21
N GLY A 578 28.06 13.10 9.12
CA GLY A 578 28.05 14.56 8.90
C GLY A 578 29.27 15.27 9.46
#